data_AF-A0A7C4WJQ5-F1
#
_entry.id   AF-A0A7C4WJQ5-F1
#
_cell.length_a   1.000
_cell.length_b   1.000
_cell.length_c   1.000
_cell.angle_alpha   90.00
_cell.angle_beta   90.00
_cell.angle_gamma   90.00
#
_symmetry.space_group_name_H-M   'P 1'
#
loop_
_entity.id
_entity.type
_entity.pdbx_description
1 polymer ?
#
loop_
_entity_poly.entity_id
_entity_poly.type
_entity_poly.pdbx_seq_one_letter_code
_entity_poly.pdbx_strand_id
1 'polypeptide(L)'
;MKPLTKFFLIFCVLLVADFRPLIGQAYGEELPIRRVILYKHGVGYFERMGLVEGDSVSVLRFRAKDMNDLLKSLTVLDLGGGSIRTIAYDSTKTVDQQLGEYTFDLKGSQGLPAILEQMKGTEIALSVGQRELRGRLLSVEKRSEKTERGGIVDHFRIALLLPEGKVRHYDLSDVSELRFADPGLQKEMEKYLEVLFSRHRR
;
A
#
# COMPACT_ATOMS: atom_id res chain seq x y z
N MET A 1 59.46 14.80 4.38
CA MET A 1 58.73 15.33 5.56
C MET A 1 57.70 16.34 5.06
N LYS A 2 56.42 16.15 5.44
CA LYS A 2 55.24 16.99 5.10
C LYS A 2 55.29 18.34 5.87
N PRO A 3 54.45 19.36 5.57
CA PRO A 3 52.99 19.36 5.74
C PRO A 3 52.25 19.80 4.45
N LEU A 4 51.27 19.07 3.93
CA LEU A 4 49.88 18.94 4.41
C LEU A 4 49.19 20.30 4.56
N THR A 5 48.51 20.76 3.51
CA THR A 5 47.52 21.84 3.60
C THR A 5 46.19 21.29 3.13
N LYS A 6 45.34 20.94 4.10
CA LYS A 6 43.91 20.70 3.91
C LYS A 6 43.27 22.08 3.66
N PHE A 7 42.59 22.24 2.54
CA PHE A 7 41.65 23.34 2.35
C PHE A 7 40.25 22.73 2.20
N PHE A 8 39.43 22.96 3.21
CA PHE A 8 38.03 22.60 3.26
C PHE A 8 37.28 23.82 2.72
N LEU A 9 36.63 23.70 1.57
CA LEU A 9 35.69 24.70 1.09
C LEU A 9 34.36 24.01 0.82
N ILE A 10 33.44 24.14 1.78
CA ILE A 10 32.03 23.95 1.55
C ILE A 10 31.60 25.11 0.64
N PHE A 11 31.23 24.80 -0.60
CA PHE A 11 30.46 25.72 -1.43
C PHE A 11 29.09 25.09 -1.68
N CYS A 12 28.11 25.61 -0.96
CA CYS A 12 26.69 25.34 -1.16
C CYS A 12 26.27 26.04 -2.46
N VAL A 13 26.00 25.26 -3.51
CA VAL A 13 25.28 25.74 -4.69
C VAL A 13 23.91 25.10 -4.66
N LEU A 14 22.89 25.90 -4.35
CA LEU A 14 21.52 25.62 -4.72
C LEU A 14 21.43 25.74 -6.24
N LEU A 15 21.56 24.61 -6.93
CA LEU A 15 21.08 24.48 -8.29
C LEU A 15 19.80 23.66 -8.23
N VAL A 16 18.66 24.33 -8.36
CA VAL A 16 17.39 23.68 -8.67
C VAL A 16 17.54 23.12 -10.09
N ALA A 17 18.04 21.90 -10.19
CA ALA A 17 17.92 21.13 -11.41
C ALA A 17 16.48 20.63 -11.46
N ASP A 18 15.72 21.14 -12.43
CA ASP A 18 14.42 20.60 -12.83
C ASP A 18 14.52 19.08 -13.01
N PHE A 19 14.11 18.34 -11.99
CA PHE A 19 13.89 16.89 -12.08
C PHE A 19 12.65 16.67 -12.94
N ARG A 20 12.83 16.72 -14.26
CA ARG A 20 11.84 16.17 -15.20
C ARG A 20 11.91 14.66 -15.07
N PRO A 21 10.87 13.96 -14.57
CA PRO A 21 10.84 12.52 -14.70
C PRO A 21 10.77 12.21 -16.19
N LEU A 22 11.84 11.65 -16.74
CA LEU A 22 11.80 10.98 -18.03
C LEU A 22 10.95 9.73 -17.85
N ILE A 23 9.62 9.89 -17.91
CA ILE A 23 8.71 8.80 -18.29
C ILE A 23 8.86 8.63 -19.80
N GLY A 24 10.05 8.21 -20.20
CA GLY A 24 10.34 7.72 -21.54
C GLY A 24 10.33 6.21 -21.46
N GLN A 25 9.59 5.55 -22.35
CA GLN A 25 9.79 4.13 -22.66
C GLN A 25 11.30 3.93 -22.82
N ALA A 26 11.92 3.20 -21.88
CA ALA A 26 13.37 3.06 -21.84
C ALA A 26 13.81 2.19 -23.01
N TYR A 27 14.13 2.84 -24.14
CA TYR A 27 14.97 2.29 -25.19
C TYR A 27 16.42 2.36 -24.70
N GLY A 28 16.74 1.51 -23.73
CA GLY A 28 18.10 1.28 -23.30
C GLY A 28 18.71 0.10 -24.03
N GLU A 29 20.02 0.14 -24.26
CA GLU A 29 20.73 -1.00 -24.85
C GLU A 29 20.67 -2.19 -23.91
N GLU A 30 20.28 -3.35 -24.45
CA GLU A 30 20.25 -4.59 -23.68
C GLU A 30 21.64 -5.23 -23.72
N LEU A 31 22.28 -5.33 -22.56
CA LEU A 31 23.61 -5.94 -22.44
C LEU A 31 23.55 -7.43 -22.80
N PRO A 32 24.42 -7.93 -23.70
CA PRO A 32 24.38 -9.32 -24.13
C PRO A 32 24.82 -10.26 -22.99
N ILE A 33 24.22 -11.45 -22.95
CA ILE A 33 24.62 -12.52 -22.02
C ILE A 33 25.97 -13.08 -22.47
N ARG A 34 26.94 -13.11 -21.55
CA ARG A 34 28.27 -13.68 -21.78
C ARG A 34 28.45 -15.04 -21.11
N ARG A 35 27.80 -15.27 -19.97
CA ARG A 35 27.95 -16.51 -19.19
C ARG A 35 26.64 -16.92 -18.55
N VAL A 36 26.34 -18.22 -18.60
CA VAL A 36 25.20 -18.83 -17.90
C VAL A 36 25.69 -20.06 -17.16
N ILE A 37 25.40 -20.15 -15.86
CA ILE A 37 25.72 -21.30 -15.02
C ILE A 37 24.42 -21.76 -14.36
N LEU A 38 24.06 -23.04 -14.52
CA LEU A 38 22.87 -23.63 -13.91
C LEU A 38 23.31 -24.57 -12.78
N TYR A 39 22.76 -24.34 -11.58
CA TYR A 39 23.02 -25.15 -10.41
C TYR A 39 21.95 -26.24 -10.24
N LYS A 40 22.33 -27.38 -9.65
CA LYS A 40 21.44 -28.54 -9.43
C LYS A 40 20.20 -28.23 -8.59
N HIS A 41 20.23 -27.13 -7.84
CA HIS A 41 19.16 -26.70 -6.93
C HIS A 41 18.13 -25.76 -7.60
N GLY A 42 18.20 -25.58 -8.92
CA GLY A 42 17.25 -24.75 -9.67
C GLY A 42 17.59 -23.26 -9.72
N VAL A 43 18.82 -22.86 -9.33
CA VAL A 43 19.30 -21.49 -9.43
C VAL A 43 20.14 -21.33 -10.70
N GLY A 44 19.94 -20.22 -11.43
CA GLY A 44 20.76 -19.85 -12.59
C GLY A 44 21.54 -18.56 -12.32
N TYR A 45 22.83 -18.56 -12.62
CA TYR A 45 23.68 -17.37 -12.63
C TYR A 45 23.85 -16.89 -14.06
N PHE A 46 23.59 -15.60 -14.29
CA PHE A 46 23.64 -14.97 -15.61
C PHE A 46 24.58 -13.76 -15.54
N GLU A 47 25.58 -13.75 -16.41
CA GLU A 47 26.47 -12.61 -16.57
C GLU A 47 26.14 -11.91 -17.88
N ARG A 48 25.88 -10.60 -17.79
CA ARG A 48 25.67 -9.73 -18.93
C ARG A 48 26.75 -8.66 -18.94
N MET A 49 27.39 -8.49 -20.08
CA MET A 49 28.51 -7.55 -20.23
C MET A 49 28.53 -6.98 -21.64
N GLY A 50 28.61 -5.66 -21.72
CA GLY A 50 28.71 -4.89 -22.95
C GLY A 50 29.44 -3.57 -22.68
N LEU A 51 29.79 -2.88 -23.77
CA LEU A 51 30.32 -1.52 -23.70
C LEU A 51 29.14 -0.56 -23.56
N VAL A 52 29.32 0.47 -22.75
CA VAL A 52 28.33 1.50 -22.49
C VAL A 52 29.02 2.84 -22.78
N GLU A 53 28.55 3.53 -23.81
CA GLU A 53 29.14 4.81 -24.24
C GLU A 53 28.34 5.99 -23.66
N GLY A 54 29.06 6.96 -23.10
CA GLY A 54 28.47 8.18 -22.52
C GLY A 54 27.49 7.92 -21.36
N ASP A 55 26.61 8.89 -21.13
CA ASP A 55 25.50 8.78 -20.18
C ASP A 55 24.34 8.03 -20.84
N SER A 56 24.30 6.71 -20.69
CA SER A 56 23.26 5.85 -21.27
C SER A 56 22.58 4.96 -20.22
N VAL A 57 21.40 4.47 -20.58
CA VAL A 57 20.58 3.59 -19.73
C VAL A 57 20.63 2.20 -20.35
N SER A 58 21.00 1.19 -19.55
CA SER A 58 20.85 -0.22 -19.94
C SER A 58 19.61 -0.80 -19.30
N VAL A 59 18.79 -1.50 -20.09
CA VAL A 59 17.54 -2.09 -19.61
C VAL A 59 17.67 -3.61 -19.55
N LEU A 60 17.32 -4.18 -18.39
CA LEU A 60 17.26 -5.62 -18.19
C LEU A 60 15.80 -6.01 -17.88
N ARG A 61 15.27 -6.98 -18.63
CA ARG A 61 13.89 -7.44 -18.50
C ARG A 61 13.81 -8.74 -17.71
N PHE A 62 12.95 -8.75 -16.70
CA PHE A 62 12.70 -9.92 -15.85
C PHE A 62 11.20 -10.10 -15.63
N ARG A 63 10.78 -11.32 -15.26
CA ARG A 63 9.40 -11.54 -14.82
C ARG A 63 9.22 -10.93 -13.45
N ALA A 64 8.07 -10.28 -13.20
CA ALA A 64 7.77 -9.63 -11.92
C ALA A 64 8.00 -10.54 -10.70
N LYS A 65 7.64 -11.83 -10.80
CA LYS A 65 7.82 -12.82 -9.73
C LYS A 65 9.28 -13.08 -9.34
N ASP A 66 10.22 -12.85 -10.26
CA ASP A 66 11.65 -13.13 -10.05
C ASP A 66 12.39 -11.88 -9.50
N MET A 67 11.72 -10.72 -9.43
CA MET A 67 12.33 -9.44 -9.05
C MET A 67 12.92 -9.44 -7.63
N ASN A 68 12.24 -10.09 -6.67
CA ASN A 68 12.71 -10.14 -5.29
C ASN A 68 14.06 -10.87 -5.16
N ASP A 69 14.21 -12.01 -5.84
CA ASP A 69 15.45 -12.79 -5.78
C ASP A 69 16.56 -12.17 -6.62
N LEU A 70 16.18 -11.48 -7.70
CA LEU A 70 17.09 -10.63 -8.45
C LEU A 70 17.67 -9.52 -7.58
N LEU A 71 16.85 -8.74 -6.88
CA LEU A 71 17.35 -7.62 -6.07
C LEU A 71 18.27 -8.06 -4.93
N LYS A 72 18.12 -9.29 -4.43
CA LYS A 72 19.02 -9.86 -3.41
C LYS A 72 20.38 -10.29 -3.96
N SER A 73 20.49 -10.54 -5.26
CA SER A 73 21.68 -11.15 -5.88
C SER A 73 22.29 -10.32 -7.01
N LEU A 74 21.62 -9.24 -7.43
CA LEU A 74 22.07 -8.35 -8.48
C LEU A 74 23.37 -7.65 -8.05
N THR A 75 24.42 -7.89 -8.83
CA THR A 75 25.69 -7.19 -8.71
C THR A 75 25.95 -6.48 -10.03
N VAL A 76 26.17 -5.16 -9.97
CA VAL A 76 26.51 -4.34 -11.13
C VAL A 76 27.90 -3.76 -10.89
N LEU A 77 28.78 -3.95 -11.85
CA LEU A 77 30.16 -3.49 -11.79
C LEU A 77 30.46 -2.64 -13.01
N ASP A 78 31.13 -1.52 -12.80
CA ASP A 78 31.82 -0.83 -13.87
C ASP A 78 33.26 -1.33 -13.95
N LEU A 79 33.69 -1.71 -15.15
CA LEU A 79 35.05 -2.17 -15.44
C LEU A 79 35.83 -1.15 -16.30
N GLY A 80 35.19 -0.05 -16.73
CA GLY A 80 35.73 0.93 -17.66
C GLY A 80 36.20 2.25 -17.02
N GLY A 81 36.04 2.43 -15.71
CA GLY A 81 36.39 3.67 -15.00
C GLY A 81 35.29 4.74 -15.00
N GLY A 82 34.06 4.36 -15.37
CA GLY A 82 32.85 5.15 -15.21
C GLY A 82 32.22 5.04 -13.82
N SER A 83 30.93 5.38 -13.72
CA SER A 83 30.18 5.27 -12.46
C SER A 83 28.73 4.88 -12.70
N ILE A 84 28.20 4.04 -11.81
CA ILE A 84 26.80 3.63 -11.82
C ILE A 84 26.00 4.65 -11.00
N ARG A 85 25.06 5.35 -11.65
CA ARG A 85 24.25 6.39 -10.98
C ARG A 85 23.08 5.81 -10.19
N THR A 86 22.17 5.12 -10.88
CA THR A 86 20.90 4.65 -10.30
C THR A 86 20.48 3.34 -10.95
N ILE A 87 19.86 2.46 -10.16
CA ILE A 87 19.14 1.28 -10.64
C ILE A 87 17.65 1.51 -10.34
N ALA A 88 16.83 1.58 -11.38
CA ALA A 88 15.38 1.73 -11.27
C ALA A 88 14.67 0.43 -11.69
N TYR A 89 13.56 0.09 -11.03
CA TYR A 89 12.75 -1.08 -11.34
C TYR A 89 11.27 -0.78 -11.10
N ASP A 90 10.41 -1.45 -11.87
CA ASP A 90 8.95 -1.36 -11.70
C ASP A 90 8.52 -2.25 -10.53
N SER A 91 8.33 -1.65 -9.36
CA SER A 91 7.72 -2.31 -8.20
C SER A 91 6.20 -2.19 -8.27
N THR A 92 5.51 -3.25 -8.70
CA THR A 92 4.06 -3.34 -8.49
C THR A 92 3.79 -4.20 -7.27
N LYS A 93 3.35 -3.58 -6.19
CA LYS A 93 2.80 -4.31 -5.04
C LYS A 93 1.66 -5.21 -5.52
N THR A 94 1.57 -6.43 -5.00
CA THR A 94 0.40 -7.29 -5.29
C THR A 94 -0.86 -6.66 -4.70
N VAL A 95 -2.03 -7.01 -5.23
CA VAL A 95 -3.32 -6.53 -4.69
C VAL A 95 -3.43 -6.81 -3.19
N ASP A 96 -3.03 -8.01 -2.74
CA ASP A 96 -3.05 -8.35 -1.32
C ASP A 96 -2.06 -7.53 -0.49
N GLN A 97 -0.89 -7.18 -1.03
CA GLN A 97 0.06 -6.29 -0.37
C GLN A 97 -0.50 -4.87 -0.25
N GLN A 98 -1.15 -4.36 -1.31
CA GLN A 98 -1.78 -3.04 -1.29
C GLN A 98 -2.93 -2.98 -0.29
N LEU A 99 -3.79 -4.00 -0.23
CA LEU A 99 -4.89 -4.07 0.74
C LEU A 99 -4.37 -4.23 2.18
N GLY A 100 -3.21 -4.87 2.38
CA GLY A 100 -2.59 -5.03 3.69
C GLY A 100 -1.98 -3.76 4.30
N GLU A 101 -1.96 -2.65 3.57
CA GLU A 101 -1.49 -1.35 4.07
C GLU A 101 -2.55 -0.58 4.85
N TYR A 102 -3.82 -0.98 4.72
CA TYR A 102 -4.93 -0.34 5.42
C TYR A 102 -5.12 -0.95 6.81
N THR A 103 -5.59 -0.14 7.76
CA THR A 103 -5.82 -0.57 9.15
C THR A 103 -7.09 -1.42 9.31
N PHE A 104 -7.88 -1.54 8.25
CA PHE A 104 -9.12 -2.29 8.19
C PHE A 104 -9.08 -3.28 7.02
N ASP A 105 -9.82 -4.38 7.18
CA ASP A 105 -9.96 -5.42 6.16
C ASP A 105 -11.44 -5.69 5.87
N LEU A 106 -11.86 -5.34 4.66
CA LEU A 106 -13.22 -5.62 4.16
C LEU A 106 -13.29 -6.94 3.39
N LYS A 107 -12.18 -7.68 3.22
CA LYS A 107 -12.18 -9.00 2.61
C LYS A 107 -12.90 -9.97 3.55
N GLY A 108 -14.01 -10.53 3.08
CA GLY A 108 -14.75 -11.52 3.87
C GLY A 108 -15.44 -10.97 5.12
N SER A 109 -15.58 -9.65 5.26
CA SER A 109 -16.38 -9.06 6.34
C SER A 109 -17.83 -9.56 6.23
N GLN A 110 -18.40 -10.07 7.32
CA GLN A 110 -19.79 -10.56 7.37
C GLN A 110 -20.80 -9.40 7.49
N GLY A 111 -20.70 -8.43 6.59
CA GLY A 111 -21.57 -7.25 6.53
C GLY A 111 -21.13 -6.10 7.43
N LEU A 112 -22.00 -5.08 7.51
CA LEU A 112 -21.74 -3.80 8.19
C LEU A 112 -21.33 -3.93 9.67
N PRO A 113 -21.93 -4.81 10.50
CA PRO A 113 -21.50 -4.95 11.89
C PRO A 113 -20.02 -5.29 12.06
N ALA A 114 -19.50 -6.19 11.21
CA ALA A 114 -18.09 -6.61 11.24
C ALA A 114 -17.14 -5.48 10.78
N ILE A 115 -17.61 -4.61 9.89
CA ILE A 115 -16.85 -3.43 9.46
C ILE A 115 -16.81 -2.40 10.59
N LEU A 116 -17.96 -2.08 11.18
CA LEU A 116 -18.06 -1.14 12.30
C LEU A 116 -17.24 -1.61 13.51
N GLU A 117 -17.18 -2.92 13.77
CA GLU A 117 -16.37 -3.46 14.85
C GLU A 117 -14.86 -3.18 14.67
N GLN A 118 -14.37 -3.11 13.44
CA GLN A 118 -12.99 -2.71 13.13
C GLN A 118 -12.76 -1.20 13.29
N MET A 119 -13.83 -0.41 13.24
CA MET A 119 -13.81 1.06 13.26
C MET A 119 -14.15 1.64 14.64
N LYS A 120 -14.03 0.86 15.71
CA LYS A 120 -14.20 1.37 17.08
C LYS A 120 -13.27 2.54 17.35
N GLY A 121 -13.79 3.57 18.00
CA GLY A 121 -13.13 4.84 18.27
C GLY A 121 -13.30 5.90 17.19
N THR A 122 -13.71 5.53 15.98
CA THR A 122 -14.00 6.48 14.90
C THR A 122 -15.23 7.31 15.22
N GLU A 123 -15.23 8.56 14.79
CA GLU A 123 -16.42 9.41 14.86
C GLU A 123 -17.33 9.12 13.67
N ILE A 124 -18.60 8.85 13.94
CA ILE A 124 -19.60 8.55 12.93
C ILE A 124 -20.82 9.45 13.09
N ALA A 125 -21.47 9.74 11.97
CA ALA A 125 -22.77 10.37 11.89
C ALA A 125 -23.80 9.33 11.44
N LEU A 126 -24.94 9.28 12.13
CA LEU A 126 -26.03 8.34 11.88
C LEU A 126 -27.33 9.11 11.65
N SER A 127 -28.13 8.64 10.70
CA SER A 127 -29.53 9.05 10.57
C SER A 127 -30.41 7.95 11.15
N VAL A 128 -31.16 8.28 12.21
CA VAL A 128 -32.13 7.39 12.87
C VAL A 128 -33.49 8.07 12.85
N GLY A 129 -34.39 7.58 12.00
CA GLY A 129 -35.65 8.26 11.69
C GLY A 129 -35.39 9.64 11.06
N GLN A 130 -35.88 10.72 11.70
CA GLN A 130 -35.66 12.10 11.25
C GLN A 130 -34.52 12.83 12.01
N ARG A 131 -33.74 12.12 12.82
CA ARG A 131 -32.67 12.71 13.63
C ARG A 131 -31.31 12.30 13.09
N GLU A 132 -30.44 13.28 12.88
CA GLU A 132 -29.01 13.05 12.70
C GLU A 132 -28.32 13.07 14.06
N LEU A 133 -27.45 12.09 14.29
CA LEU A 133 -26.70 11.90 15.52
C LEU A 133 -25.23 11.76 15.19
N ARG A 134 -24.37 12.36 16.01
CA ARG A 134 -22.92 12.28 15.82
C ARG A 134 -22.25 11.88 17.13
N GLY A 135 -21.33 10.93 17.06
CA GLY A 135 -20.61 10.43 18.23
C GLY A 135 -19.50 9.46 17.85
N ARG A 136 -18.69 9.07 18.84
CA ARG A 136 -17.63 8.07 18.65
C ARG A 136 -18.19 6.67 18.83
N LEU A 137 -17.89 5.78 17.89
CA LEU A 137 -18.27 4.38 17.96
C LEU A 137 -17.53 3.70 19.11
N LEU A 138 -18.26 3.18 20.08
CA LEU A 138 -17.70 2.51 21.25
C LEU A 138 -17.65 0.99 21.08
N SER A 139 -18.76 0.39 20.64
CA SER A 139 -18.89 -1.06 20.43
C SER A 139 -19.99 -1.42 19.44
N VAL A 140 -19.89 -2.63 18.86
CA VAL A 140 -20.97 -3.32 18.15
C VAL A 140 -21.29 -4.61 18.89
N GLU A 141 -22.55 -4.79 19.29
CA GLU A 141 -23.02 -5.95 20.03
C GLU A 141 -24.01 -6.77 19.19
N LYS A 142 -23.79 -8.09 19.16
CA LYS A 142 -24.77 -9.05 18.63
C LYS A 142 -25.67 -9.55 19.76
N ARG A 143 -26.98 -9.46 19.58
CA ARG A 143 -28.00 -9.95 20.51
C ARG A 143 -28.89 -10.96 19.79
N SER A 144 -28.94 -12.18 20.27
CA SER A 144 -29.78 -13.23 19.71
C SER A 144 -31.05 -13.36 20.54
N GLU A 145 -32.21 -13.20 19.91
CA GLU A 145 -33.52 -13.33 20.55
C GLU A 145 -34.26 -14.57 20.03
N LYS A 146 -34.90 -15.31 20.93
CA LYS A 146 -35.76 -16.44 20.54
C LYS A 146 -37.14 -15.90 20.19
N THR A 147 -37.54 -16.12 18.96
CA THR A 147 -38.90 -15.82 18.48
C THR A 147 -39.92 -16.77 19.10
N GLU A 148 -41.18 -16.34 19.17
CA GLU A 148 -42.31 -17.15 19.67
C GLU A 148 -42.50 -18.47 18.90
N ARG A 149 -42.02 -18.54 17.65
CA ARG A 149 -42.06 -19.72 16.79
C ARG A 149 -40.84 -20.64 16.94
N GLY A 150 -39.97 -20.39 17.92
CA GLY A 150 -38.78 -21.20 18.20
C GLY A 150 -37.55 -20.92 17.34
N GLY A 151 -37.61 -19.95 16.42
CA GLY A 151 -36.44 -19.47 15.66
C GLY A 151 -35.57 -18.50 16.46
N ILE A 152 -34.29 -18.35 16.10
CA ILE A 152 -33.38 -17.36 16.66
C ILE A 152 -33.20 -16.23 15.64
N VAL A 153 -33.38 -14.99 16.08
CA VAL A 153 -33.11 -13.78 15.28
C VAL A 153 -31.98 -13.00 15.91
N ASP A 154 -31.02 -12.61 15.08
CA ASP A 154 -29.88 -11.82 15.51
C ASP A 154 -30.15 -10.32 15.26
N HIS A 155 -30.00 -9.53 16.32
CA HIS A 155 -30.06 -8.07 16.30
C HIS A 155 -28.66 -7.51 16.57
N PHE A 156 -28.33 -6.41 15.90
CA PHE A 156 -27.05 -5.74 16.10
C PHE A 156 -27.29 -4.37 16.70
N ARG A 157 -26.63 -4.07 17.80
CA ARG A 157 -26.69 -2.75 18.45
C ARG A 157 -25.33 -2.09 18.41
N ILE A 158 -25.32 -0.78 18.22
CA ILE A 158 -24.11 0.03 18.30
C ILE A 158 -24.20 0.95 19.51
N ALA A 159 -23.09 1.10 20.23
CA ALA A 159 -22.96 2.05 21.30
C ALA A 159 -22.16 3.26 20.81
N LEU A 160 -22.70 4.47 21.00
CA LEU A 160 -22.01 5.72 20.71
C LEU A 160 -21.69 6.48 21.99
N LEU A 161 -20.46 6.96 22.10
CA LEU A 161 -20.08 8.00 23.04
C LEU A 161 -20.38 9.36 22.41
N LEU A 162 -21.38 10.04 22.96
CA LEU A 162 -21.79 11.37 22.53
C LEU A 162 -20.88 12.46 23.11
N PRO A 163 -20.81 13.66 22.49
CA PRO A 163 -19.96 14.76 22.96
C PRO A 163 -20.21 15.17 24.41
N GLU A 164 -21.44 15.02 24.91
CA GLU A 164 -21.78 15.29 26.31
C GLU A 164 -21.29 14.22 27.32
N GLY A 165 -20.48 13.26 26.89
CA GLY A 165 -19.96 12.17 27.72
C GLY A 165 -20.96 11.06 28.01
N LYS A 166 -22.14 11.10 27.38
CA LYS A 166 -23.18 10.06 27.52
C LYS A 166 -22.94 8.95 26.52
N VAL A 167 -23.11 7.70 26.95
CA VAL A 167 -23.18 6.55 26.06
C VAL A 167 -24.63 6.26 25.73
N ARG A 168 -24.95 6.08 24.45
CA ARG A 168 -26.28 5.66 23.99
C ARG A 168 -26.17 4.47 23.04
N HIS A 169 -27.16 3.59 23.12
CA HIS A 169 -27.28 2.44 22.24
C HIS A 169 -28.34 2.70 21.17
N TYR A 170 -28.06 2.24 19.96
CA TYR A 170 -28.98 2.29 18.83
C TYR A 170 -29.03 0.91 18.18
N ASP A 171 -30.22 0.47 17.78
CA ASP A 171 -30.35 -0.71 16.95
C ASP A 171 -29.87 -0.37 15.53
N LEU A 172 -29.01 -1.21 14.96
CA LEU A 172 -28.45 -0.97 13.64
C LEU A 172 -29.56 -1.05 12.56
N SER A 173 -30.64 -1.79 12.83
CA SER A 173 -31.80 -1.86 11.95
C SER A 173 -32.58 -0.54 11.84
N ASP A 174 -32.46 0.35 12.83
CA ASP A 174 -33.12 1.67 12.82
C ASP A 174 -32.29 2.75 12.11
N VAL A 175 -31.04 2.43 11.74
CA VAL A 175 -30.11 3.35 11.07
C VAL A 175 -30.37 3.32 9.57
N SER A 176 -30.83 4.45 9.01
CA SER A 176 -31.06 4.57 7.57
C SER A 176 -29.82 5.02 6.80
N GLU A 177 -28.94 5.77 7.45
CA GLU A 177 -27.70 6.27 6.86
C GLU A 177 -26.58 6.28 7.90
N LEU A 178 -25.37 5.92 7.48
CA LEU A 178 -24.17 5.96 8.29
C LEU A 178 -23.04 6.59 7.48
N ARG A 179 -22.38 7.57 8.09
CA ARG A 179 -21.22 8.25 7.51
C ARG A 179 -20.08 8.31 8.52
N PHE A 180 -18.87 7.96 8.09
CA PHE A 180 -17.66 8.24 8.88
C PHE A 180 -17.39 9.74 8.86
N ALA A 181 -17.20 10.39 9.99
CA ALA A 181 -17.02 11.84 10.03
C ALA A 181 -15.65 12.28 9.50
N ASP A 182 -14.65 11.40 9.54
CA ASP A 182 -13.28 11.65 9.08
C ASP A 182 -13.18 11.53 7.54
N PRO A 183 -12.87 12.63 6.81
CA PRO A 183 -12.69 12.59 5.36
C PRO A 183 -11.49 11.74 4.90
N GLY A 184 -10.44 11.63 5.73
CA GLY A 184 -9.28 10.79 5.45
C GLY A 184 -9.68 9.32 5.39
N LEU A 185 -10.43 8.86 6.40
CA LEU A 185 -10.96 7.50 6.44
C LEU A 185 -11.90 7.20 5.27
N GLN A 186 -12.77 8.14 4.89
CA GLN A 186 -13.63 7.99 3.70
C GLN A 186 -12.80 7.75 2.44
N LYS A 187 -11.76 8.58 2.23
CA LYS A 187 -10.87 8.47 1.07
C LYS A 187 -10.05 7.17 1.08
N GLU A 188 -9.63 6.71 2.26
CA GLU A 188 -8.97 5.42 2.41
C GLU A 188 -9.90 4.26 2.04
N MET A 189 -11.16 4.30 2.49
CA MET A 189 -12.18 3.32 2.12
C MET A 189 -12.44 3.29 0.61
N GLU A 190 -12.58 4.45 -0.03
CA GLU A 190 -12.76 4.53 -1.49
C GLU A 190 -11.60 3.85 -2.24
N LYS A 191 -10.36 4.20 -1.89
CA LYS A 191 -9.16 3.59 -2.49
C LYS A 191 -9.08 2.09 -2.23
N TYR A 192 -9.39 1.66 -1.00
CA TYR A 192 -9.43 0.24 -0.65
C TYR A 192 -10.41 -0.52 -1.56
N LEU A 193 -11.61 0.02 -1.75
CA LEU A 193 -12.64 -0.58 -2.59
C LEU A 193 -12.25 -0.60 -4.07
N GLU A 194 -11.57 0.43 -4.57
CA GLU A 194 -10.99 0.44 -5.93
C GLU A 194 -9.98 -0.69 -6.12
N VAL A 195 -9.05 -0.86 -5.17
CA VAL A 195 -8.05 -1.93 -5.20
C VAL A 195 -8.73 -3.30 -5.10
N LEU A 196 -9.73 -3.46 -4.22
CA LEU A 196 -10.50 -4.69 -4.07
C LEU A 196 -11.29 -5.04 -5.34
N PHE A 197 -11.87 -4.04 -6.00
CA PHE A 197 -12.58 -4.22 -7.26
C PHE A 197 -11.63 -4.62 -8.40
N SER A 198 -10.41 -4.07 -8.44
CA SER A 198 -9.40 -4.43 -9.44
C SER A 198 -9.07 -5.93 -9.45
N ARG A 199 -9.22 -6.63 -8.31
CA ARG A 199 -9.08 -8.08 -8.20
C ARG A 199 -10.09 -8.86 -9.04
N HIS A 200 -11.34 -8.39 -9.12
CA HIS A 200 -12.42 -9.09 -9.82
C HIS A 200 -12.34 -8.95 -11.34
N ARG A 201 -11.47 -8.06 -11.84
CA ARG A 201 -11.30 -7.78 -13.27
C ARG A 201 -10.21 -8.63 -13.93
N ARG A 202 -9.52 -9.47 -13.16
CA ARG A 202 -8.51 -10.43 -13.63
C ARG A 202 -9.06 -11.84 -13.60
#